data_AF-A0A419GSU5-F1
#
_entry.id   AF-A0A419GSU5-F1
#
_cell.length_a   1.000
_cell.length_b   1.000
_cell.length_c   1.000
_cell.angle_alpha   90.00
_cell.angle_beta   90.00
_cell.angle_gamma   90.00
#
_symmetry.space_group_name_H-M   'P 1'
#
loop_
_entity.id
_entity.type
_entity.pdbx_description
1 polymer ?
#
loop_
_entity_poly.entity_id
_entity_poly.type
_entity_poly.pdbx_seq_one_letter_code
_entity_poly.pdbx_strand_id
1 'polypeptide(L)'
;MVRIYGFRAGQPQSRIKRTDMTPGSDNDNGSSFSFSPRPNRAAEIGWHEWGEEAFRLSAEQGKPVLLSISAVWCHWCHVMDETSLSDEEVIAAVNDDFIPVRVDSDRRPDVNSRYNQGGWPTLAFLTSEGEIIAGMTYVPPDQLRRLLGDMGDLYSNNAEAIKAAVAHIRERRMEQAEPSRAEVDRSVVDYIAGLAGQAFDAENGGFGQQPKFPYASVLQLLLTRLATDAPGREGEVLRTTLEAMASGGLYDPVEGGFFRYATAADWTAPHYEKMLEDNAQLLSVYADAYNMSSEESYGKVSYGVIDHMKQVLLDPGTGAFAGSQDADEEYYRLDGPGRAQAEAPHVDRTVYSGWNALAASALLRAFQVFGDESLREMAVGALTFVRDGMWDDQDGLARYHDGEARVRGLLADTSRFIHACLDAYESGAGDSWLATATRASSWLLDNLEDAPDGGFYDCAAAPGSVGYPAERTRPPVDNAIAAAALVRLAQNSGQTRFGDSARRALDYFSGSFQEIGLFAADYALAVMRLLEPPVRVTISGPVDDERTTGMIRAAHRALVPFRSIEILDPEEHGEELEAVGYGYPGHPVAYVCVGASCQPPVEDPAQLPMRLESGWSAVSATWGGPPGS
;
A
#
# COMPACT_ATOMS: atom_id res chain seq x y z
N MET A 1 39.76 9.34 -26.61
CA MET A 1 40.30 10.71 -26.50
C MET A 1 39.16 11.71 -26.72
N VAL A 2 38.31 11.90 -25.69
CA VAL A 2 37.34 13.00 -25.55
C VAL A 2 37.27 13.27 -24.04
N ARG A 3 37.39 14.54 -23.66
CA ARG A 3 37.74 15.01 -22.32
C ARG A 3 36.57 14.97 -21.34
N ILE A 4 36.88 14.43 -20.17
CA ILE A 4 36.20 14.55 -18.88
C ILE A 4 36.28 16.01 -18.41
N TYR A 5 35.16 16.65 -18.10
CA TYR A 5 35.13 17.86 -17.28
C TYR A 5 34.74 17.47 -15.85
N GLY A 6 35.71 17.58 -14.94
CA GLY A 6 35.52 17.38 -13.52
C GLY A 6 34.81 18.55 -12.87
N PHE A 7 33.79 18.26 -12.06
CA PHE A 7 33.23 19.21 -11.11
C PHE A 7 34.11 19.24 -9.86
N ARG A 8 34.66 20.42 -9.57
CA ARG A 8 35.36 20.72 -8.32
C ARG A 8 34.35 21.06 -7.24
N ALA A 9 34.60 20.52 -6.05
CA ALA A 9 33.99 20.89 -4.79
C ALA A 9 34.03 22.41 -4.55
N GLY A 10 32.87 22.97 -4.19
CA GLY A 10 32.74 24.31 -3.65
C GLY A 10 31.59 24.33 -2.65
N GLN A 11 31.91 24.25 -1.37
CA GLN A 11 31.02 24.83 -0.35
C GLN A 11 31.02 26.36 -0.51
N PRO A 12 29.88 26.98 -0.22
CA PRO A 12 29.92 27.87 0.93
C PRO A 12 28.78 27.57 1.91
N GLN A 13 29.18 27.51 3.18
CA GLN A 13 28.33 27.62 4.34
C GLN A 13 27.44 28.87 4.23
N SER A 14 26.13 28.69 4.13
CA SER A 14 25.17 29.62 4.72
C SER A 14 24.50 28.91 5.88
N ARG A 15 24.99 29.21 7.08
CA ARG A 15 24.26 28.95 8.33
C ARG A 15 22.88 29.58 8.19
N ILE A 16 21.86 28.76 7.92
CA ILE A 16 20.48 29.10 8.29
C ILE A 16 20.52 29.20 9.81
N LYS A 17 20.49 30.45 10.29
CA LYS A 17 20.29 30.72 11.70
C LYS A 17 18.97 30.04 12.07
N ARG A 18 19.00 29.24 13.15
CA ARG A 18 17.83 28.99 14.00
C ARG A 18 17.24 30.36 14.38
N THR A 19 16.40 30.92 13.54
CA THR A 19 15.33 31.80 13.98
C THR A 19 14.24 30.86 14.41
N ASP A 20 13.79 31.04 15.65
CA ASP A 20 12.65 30.37 16.25
C ASP A 20 11.56 30.18 15.20
N MET A 21 11.47 28.96 14.66
CA MET A 21 10.24 28.45 14.10
C MET A 21 9.36 28.25 15.32
N THR A 22 8.71 29.33 15.74
CA THR A 22 7.42 29.20 16.42
C THR A 22 6.61 28.22 15.57
N PRO A 23 6.01 27.18 16.17
CA PRO A 23 5.04 26.35 15.48
C PRO A 23 4.08 27.30 14.77
N GLY A 24 4.02 27.22 13.44
CA GLY A 24 2.95 27.87 12.69
C GLY A 24 1.67 27.45 13.37
N SER A 25 0.82 28.43 13.70
CA SER A 25 -0.35 28.27 14.55
C SER A 25 -1.08 26.99 14.22
N ASP A 26 -0.84 25.98 15.05
CA ASP A 26 -1.73 24.85 15.17
C ASP A 26 -3.09 25.49 15.47
N ASN A 27 -4.03 25.39 14.52
CA ASN A 27 -5.45 25.45 14.86
C ASN A 27 -5.84 24.16 15.61
N ASP A 28 -4.93 23.63 16.43
CA ASP A 28 -5.16 22.58 17.39
C ASP A 28 -5.85 23.25 18.58
N ASN A 29 -7.17 23.37 18.44
CA ASN A 29 -8.07 23.81 19.49
C ASN A 29 -8.19 22.75 20.62
N GLY A 30 -7.19 21.87 20.79
CA GLY A 30 -7.26 20.66 21.62
C GLY A 30 -8.27 19.64 21.10
N SER A 31 -8.55 19.68 19.79
CA SER A 31 -9.51 18.81 19.10
C SER A 31 -8.76 17.61 18.53
N SER A 32 -9.21 16.38 18.80
CA SER A 32 -8.63 15.17 18.20
C SER A 32 -8.92 15.01 16.70
N PHE A 33 -9.63 15.96 16.09
CA PHE A 33 -10.01 15.96 14.67
C PHE A 33 -9.18 16.92 13.83
N SER A 34 -8.82 16.46 12.64
CA SER A 34 -8.23 17.28 11.57
C SER A 34 -9.33 17.97 10.76
N PHE A 35 -9.08 19.23 10.41
CA PHE A 35 -9.94 20.08 9.56
C PHE A 35 -9.09 20.73 8.48
N SER A 36 -9.74 21.40 7.52
CA SER A 36 -9.02 22.27 6.58
C SER A 36 -8.03 23.19 7.31
N PRO A 37 -6.78 23.33 6.80
CA PRO A 37 -5.83 24.30 7.32
C PRO A 37 -6.25 25.75 7.06
N ARG A 38 -7.23 25.98 6.18
CA ARG A 38 -7.77 27.31 5.86
C ARG A 38 -8.88 27.70 6.86
N PRO A 39 -9.12 29.01 7.07
CA PRO A 39 -10.13 29.48 8.03
C PRO A 39 -11.51 28.85 7.78
N ASN A 40 -12.06 28.21 8.80
CA ASN A 40 -13.35 27.54 8.76
C ASN A 40 -14.00 27.53 10.16
N ARG A 41 -15.28 27.16 10.22
CA ARG A 41 -16.11 27.04 11.43
C ARG A 41 -16.57 25.61 11.68
N ALA A 42 -16.03 24.61 10.97
CA ALA A 42 -16.46 23.21 11.07
C ALA A 42 -16.26 22.64 12.48
N ALA A 43 -15.30 23.15 13.25
CA ALA A 43 -15.07 22.79 14.64
C ALA A 43 -16.16 23.28 15.63
N GLU A 44 -17.09 24.14 15.19
CA GLU A 44 -18.25 24.56 16.01
C GLU A 44 -19.34 23.49 16.10
N ILE A 45 -19.27 22.44 15.26
CA ILE A 45 -20.09 21.24 15.40
C ILE A 45 -19.54 20.40 16.55
N GLY A 46 -20.42 19.89 17.41
CA GLY A 46 -20.08 19.09 18.59
C GLY A 46 -19.65 17.66 18.25
N TRP A 47 -18.58 17.52 17.46
CA TRP A 47 -18.10 16.24 16.94
C TRP A 47 -17.76 15.23 18.04
N HIS A 48 -18.18 13.99 17.82
CA HIS A 48 -17.79 12.82 18.59
C HIS A 48 -16.81 11.94 17.81
N GLU A 49 -15.91 11.26 18.53
CA GLU A 49 -15.12 10.19 17.94
C GLU A 49 -15.99 8.96 17.66
N TRP A 50 -15.58 8.15 16.68
CA TRP A 50 -16.24 6.87 16.45
C TRP A 50 -15.99 5.90 17.60
N GLY A 51 -17.05 5.54 18.32
CA GLY A 51 -17.02 4.54 19.39
C GLY A 51 -18.37 4.36 20.07
N GLU A 52 -18.43 3.43 21.04
CA GLU A 52 -19.66 3.08 21.78
C GLU A 52 -20.42 4.28 22.33
N GLU A 53 -19.71 5.31 22.78
CA GLU A 53 -20.32 6.49 23.38
C GLU A 53 -21.22 7.25 22.39
N ALA A 54 -20.78 7.45 21.15
CA ALA A 54 -21.57 8.16 20.14
C ALA A 54 -22.87 7.40 19.81
N PHE A 55 -22.79 6.07 19.70
CA PHE A 55 -23.95 5.22 19.40
C PHE A 55 -24.89 5.07 20.60
N ARG A 56 -24.35 5.04 21.82
CA ARG A 56 -25.14 5.10 23.06
C ARG A 56 -25.93 6.41 23.14
N LEU A 57 -25.30 7.54 22.86
CA LEU A 57 -25.96 8.85 22.80
C LEU A 57 -27.05 8.89 21.72
N SER A 58 -26.80 8.32 20.55
CA SER A 58 -27.79 8.19 19.48
C SER A 58 -29.03 7.43 19.94
N ALA A 59 -28.84 6.29 20.62
CA ALA A 59 -29.93 5.50 21.16
C ALA A 59 -30.71 6.23 22.27
N GLU A 60 -30.02 6.87 23.21
CA GLU A 60 -30.64 7.55 24.35
C GLU A 60 -31.41 8.82 23.95
N GLN A 61 -30.88 9.57 22.98
CA GLN A 61 -31.50 10.81 22.52
C GLN A 61 -32.51 10.59 21.39
N GLY A 62 -32.56 9.39 20.78
CA GLY A 62 -33.42 9.11 19.65
C GLY A 62 -33.03 9.87 18.38
N LYS A 63 -31.76 10.25 18.26
CA LYS A 63 -31.21 11.03 17.12
C LYS A 63 -30.35 10.13 16.23
N PRO A 64 -30.38 10.29 14.90
CA PRO A 64 -29.50 9.54 14.01
C PRO A 64 -28.05 10.01 14.14
N VAL A 65 -27.10 9.12 13.83
CA VAL A 65 -25.68 9.48 13.73
C VAL A 65 -25.43 10.12 12.38
N LEU A 66 -24.78 11.29 12.37
CA LEU A 66 -24.25 11.91 11.15
C LEU A 66 -22.75 11.63 11.08
N LEU A 67 -22.35 10.64 10.30
CA LEU A 67 -20.95 10.29 10.08
C LEU A 67 -20.36 11.16 8.96
N SER A 68 -19.29 11.89 9.27
CA SER A 68 -18.43 12.57 8.31
C SER A 68 -17.07 11.89 8.25
N ILE A 69 -16.72 11.29 7.11
CA ILE A 69 -15.39 10.75 6.85
C ILE A 69 -14.63 11.74 5.98
N SER A 70 -13.47 12.15 6.47
CA SER A 70 -12.56 13.13 5.86
C SER A 70 -11.14 12.57 5.78
N ALA A 71 -10.25 13.27 5.09
CA ALA A 71 -8.82 12.98 5.08
C ALA A 71 -8.04 14.29 5.01
N VAL A 72 -6.87 14.36 5.64
CA VAL A 72 -6.04 15.58 5.68
C VAL A 72 -5.60 16.02 4.28
N TRP A 73 -5.29 15.08 3.40
CA TRP A 73 -4.85 15.41 2.04
C TRP A 73 -5.99 15.86 1.12
N CYS A 74 -7.25 15.57 1.46
CA CYS A 74 -8.39 15.60 0.54
C CYS A 74 -8.90 17.02 0.24
N HIS A 75 -8.77 17.46 -1.02
CA HIS A 75 -9.24 18.79 -1.44
C HIS A 75 -10.73 19.05 -1.14
N TRP A 76 -11.62 18.15 -1.57
CA TRP A 76 -13.07 18.34 -1.39
C TRP A 76 -13.51 18.25 0.08
N CYS A 77 -12.71 17.61 0.92
CA CYS A 77 -12.91 17.59 2.37
C CYS A 77 -12.64 18.98 2.94
N HIS A 78 -11.56 19.62 2.51
CA HIS A 78 -11.25 21.00 2.87
C HIS A 78 -12.32 21.98 2.39
N VAL A 79 -12.77 21.85 1.13
CA VAL A 79 -13.88 22.66 0.61
C VAL A 79 -15.13 22.48 1.47
N MET A 80 -15.48 21.24 1.83
CA MET A 80 -16.66 20.98 2.66
C MET A 80 -16.55 21.59 4.06
N ASP A 81 -15.37 21.53 4.69
CA ASP A 81 -15.10 22.18 5.97
C ASP A 81 -15.23 23.71 5.85
N GLU A 82 -14.60 24.31 4.85
CA GLU A 82 -14.58 25.76 4.59
C GLU A 82 -15.94 26.34 4.20
N THR A 83 -16.81 25.54 3.57
CA THR A 83 -18.11 25.99 3.09
C THR A 83 -19.28 25.38 3.85
N SER A 84 -19.55 24.09 3.64
CA SER A 84 -20.83 23.46 4.02
C SER A 84 -20.93 23.25 5.52
N LEU A 85 -19.86 22.79 6.16
CA LEU A 85 -19.80 22.57 7.61
C LEU A 85 -19.46 23.86 8.37
N SER A 86 -19.16 24.95 7.67
CA SER A 86 -18.96 26.29 8.24
C SER A 86 -20.23 27.16 8.21
N ASP A 87 -21.30 26.66 7.60
CA ASP A 87 -22.55 27.39 7.48
C ASP A 87 -23.34 27.39 8.80
N GLU A 88 -23.83 28.55 9.23
CA GLU A 88 -24.46 28.72 10.55
C GLU A 88 -25.73 27.88 10.72
N GLU A 89 -26.56 27.76 9.68
CA GLU A 89 -27.78 26.96 9.73
C GLU A 89 -27.46 25.45 9.71
N VAL A 90 -26.42 25.04 8.99
CA VAL A 90 -25.93 23.65 9.02
C VAL A 90 -25.39 23.30 10.40
N ILE A 91 -24.52 24.13 10.99
CA ILE A 91 -23.95 23.90 12.33
C ILE A 91 -25.05 23.72 13.36
N ALA A 92 -26.05 24.61 13.35
CA ALA A 92 -27.19 24.53 14.27
C ALA A 92 -27.99 23.22 14.07
N ALA A 93 -28.39 22.91 12.82
CA ALA A 93 -29.16 21.70 12.52
C ALA A 93 -28.41 20.41 12.90
N VAL A 94 -27.10 20.34 12.63
CA VAL A 94 -26.28 19.17 12.99
C VAL A 94 -26.22 18.98 14.50
N ASN A 95 -25.98 20.06 15.26
CA ASN A 95 -25.91 19.99 16.73
C ASN A 95 -27.27 19.69 17.39
N ASP A 96 -28.36 20.18 16.80
CA ASP A 96 -29.70 20.05 17.37
C ASP A 96 -30.34 18.69 17.04
N ASP A 97 -30.17 18.17 15.82
CA ASP A 97 -30.96 17.03 15.33
C ASP A 97 -30.17 15.72 15.19
N PHE A 98 -28.83 15.76 15.26
CA PHE A 98 -27.96 14.61 15.00
C PHE A 98 -26.98 14.34 16.14
N ILE A 99 -26.39 13.14 16.13
CA ILE A 99 -25.12 12.87 16.83
C ILE A 99 -24.00 12.94 15.79
N PRO A 100 -23.28 14.06 15.69
CA PRO A 100 -22.22 14.22 14.70
C PRO A 100 -20.99 13.40 15.09
N VAL A 101 -20.53 12.53 14.18
CA VAL A 101 -19.31 11.74 14.33
C VAL A 101 -18.37 12.09 13.21
N ARG A 102 -17.12 12.43 13.53
CA ARG A 102 -16.08 12.72 12.54
C ARG A 102 -15.00 11.65 12.57
N VAL A 103 -14.57 11.25 11.38
CA VAL A 103 -13.58 10.19 11.18
C VAL A 103 -12.55 10.64 10.15
N ASP A 104 -11.28 10.42 10.48
CA ASP A 104 -10.19 10.49 9.52
C ASP A 104 -10.02 9.12 8.84
N SER A 105 -10.03 9.10 7.50
CA SER A 105 -10.02 7.87 6.70
C SER A 105 -8.79 7.02 6.91
N ASP A 106 -7.65 7.67 7.15
CA ASP A 106 -6.36 7.00 7.22
C ASP A 106 -6.10 6.51 8.63
N ARG A 107 -6.62 7.19 9.65
CA ARG A 107 -6.56 6.74 11.06
C ARG A 107 -7.60 5.65 11.37
N ARG A 108 -8.75 5.64 10.68
CA ARG A 108 -9.84 4.65 10.84
C ARG A 108 -10.26 4.03 9.50
N PRO A 109 -9.37 3.27 8.85
CA PRO A 109 -9.65 2.55 7.61
C PRO A 109 -10.77 1.52 7.77
N ASP A 110 -10.94 1.00 8.98
CA ASP A 110 -11.96 0.04 9.39
C ASP A 110 -13.34 0.66 9.27
N VAL A 111 -13.49 1.94 9.62
CA VAL A 111 -14.73 2.69 9.40
C VAL A 111 -14.83 3.11 7.94
N ASN A 112 -13.76 3.67 7.36
CA ASN A 112 -13.78 4.16 5.98
C ASN A 112 -14.14 3.06 4.98
N SER A 113 -13.51 1.89 5.04
CA SER A 113 -13.78 0.78 4.11
C SER A 113 -15.22 0.29 4.14
N ARG A 114 -15.94 0.49 5.24
CA ARG A 114 -17.32 -0.01 5.43
C ARG A 114 -18.38 1.05 5.18
N TYR A 115 -18.04 2.32 5.38
CA TYR A 115 -19.00 3.43 5.31
C TYR A 115 -18.72 4.44 4.19
N ASN A 116 -17.56 4.39 3.52
CA ASN A 116 -17.26 5.25 2.39
C ASN A 116 -18.29 5.07 1.26
N GLN A 117 -18.81 6.18 0.73
CA GLN A 117 -19.88 6.19 -0.27
C GLN A 117 -19.35 6.42 -1.69
N GLY A 118 -18.16 5.88 -1.99
CA GLY A 118 -17.51 5.95 -3.29
C GLY A 118 -16.56 7.14 -3.47
N GLY A 119 -16.20 7.85 -2.40
CA GLY A 119 -15.26 8.97 -2.45
C GLY A 119 -15.17 9.76 -1.15
N TRP A 120 -14.32 10.79 -1.15
CA TRP A 120 -14.15 11.71 -0.04
C TRP A 120 -14.52 13.15 -0.44
N PRO A 121 -15.07 13.96 0.48
CA PRO A 121 -15.56 13.55 1.80
C PRO A 121 -16.72 12.57 1.66
N THR A 122 -16.99 11.76 2.69
CA THR A 122 -18.22 10.96 2.78
C THR A 122 -19.08 11.53 3.89
N LEU A 123 -20.36 11.72 3.62
CA LEU A 123 -21.39 12.02 4.60
C LEU A 123 -22.42 10.89 4.62
N ALA A 124 -22.60 10.24 5.77
CA ALA A 124 -23.52 9.12 5.93
C ALA A 124 -24.42 9.31 7.15
N PHE A 125 -25.70 8.97 6.99
CA PHE A 125 -26.70 8.99 8.05
C PHE A 125 -26.91 7.57 8.54
N LEU A 126 -26.69 7.33 9.83
CA LEU A 126 -26.73 6.00 10.41
C LEU A 126 -27.80 5.89 11.52
N THR A 127 -28.32 4.68 11.70
CA THR A 127 -29.12 4.36 12.89
C THR A 127 -28.24 4.26 14.15
N SER A 128 -28.87 4.14 15.32
CA SER A 128 -28.18 3.89 16.59
C SER A 128 -27.40 2.57 16.64
N GLU A 129 -27.62 1.67 15.68
CA GLU A 129 -26.89 0.40 15.52
C GLU A 129 -25.76 0.49 14.49
N GLY A 130 -25.58 1.65 13.84
CA GLY A 130 -24.58 1.86 12.79
C GLY A 130 -25.03 1.44 11.40
N GLU A 131 -26.32 1.22 11.17
CA GLU A 131 -26.85 0.85 9.86
C GLU A 131 -27.01 2.08 8.95
N ILE A 132 -26.61 1.97 7.67
CA ILE A 132 -26.67 3.09 6.72
C ILE A 132 -28.11 3.35 6.27
N ILE A 133 -28.58 4.58 6.46
CA ILE A 133 -29.88 5.07 5.98
C ILE A 133 -29.71 5.73 4.61
N ALA A 134 -28.73 6.62 4.51
CA ALA A 134 -28.39 7.36 3.29
C ALA A 134 -26.92 7.76 3.31
N GLY A 135 -26.34 7.99 2.13
CA GLY A 135 -24.93 8.31 1.98
C GLY A 135 -24.63 9.11 0.72
N MET A 136 -23.63 9.98 0.79
CA MET A 136 -23.17 10.82 -0.31
C MET A 136 -21.74 11.30 -0.11
N THR A 137 -21.18 11.94 -1.13
CA THR A 137 -19.85 12.55 -1.04
C THR A 137 -19.93 14.05 -0.70
N TYR A 138 -19.31 14.94 -1.48
CA TYR A 138 -19.40 16.37 -1.26
C TYR A 138 -20.83 16.89 -1.45
N VAL A 139 -21.31 17.70 -0.51
CA VAL A 139 -22.63 18.33 -0.53
C VAL A 139 -22.49 19.84 -0.36
N PRO A 140 -22.95 20.66 -1.32
CA PRO A 140 -22.97 22.12 -1.17
C PRO A 140 -23.91 22.59 -0.03
N PRO A 141 -23.68 23.78 0.56
CA PRO A 141 -24.39 24.22 1.77
C PRO A 141 -25.93 24.19 1.62
N ASP A 142 -26.48 24.79 0.56
CA ASP A 142 -27.94 24.86 0.34
C ASP A 142 -28.60 23.47 0.17
N GLN A 143 -27.84 22.50 -0.36
CA GLN A 143 -28.32 21.13 -0.50
C GLN A 143 -28.24 20.41 0.85
N LEU A 144 -27.17 20.62 1.60
CA LEU A 144 -26.96 20.02 2.91
C LEU A 144 -28.05 20.47 3.90
N ARG A 145 -28.43 21.75 3.91
CA ARG A 145 -29.53 22.25 4.77
C ARG A 145 -30.85 21.50 4.55
N ARG A 146 -31.24 21.34 3.27
CA ARG A 146 -32.48 20.62 2.93
C ARG A 146 -32.40 19.15 3.33
N LEU A 147 -31.27 18.52 3.04
CA LEU A 147 -31.04 17.13 3.36
C LEU A 147 -31.10 16.86 4.87
N LEU A 148 -30.49 17.72 5.70
CA LEU A 148 -30.54 17.57 7.15
C LEU A 148 -31.99 17.62 7.66
N GLY A 149 -32.80 18.56 7.15
CA GLY A 149 -34.23 18.63 7.47
C GLY A 149 -34.99 17.36 7.07
N ASP A 150 -34.85 16.93 5.81
CA ASP A 150 -35.52 15.74 5.28
C ASP A 150 -35.14 14.47 6.07
N MET A 151 -33.86 14.34 6.46
CA MET A 151 -33.36 13.18 7.20
C MET A 151 -33.77 13.19 8.68
N GLY A 152 -33.78 14.36 9.33
CA GLY A 152 -34.27 14.51 10.70
C GLY A 152 -35.76 14.14 10.81
N ASP A 153 -36.57 14.60 9.85
CA ASP A 153 -37.99 14.27 9.75
C ASP A 153 -38.22 12.78 9.45
N LEU A 154 -37.45 12.21 8.51
CA LEU A 154 -37.55 10.80 8.16
C LEU A 154 -37.28 9.90 9.37
N TYR A 155 -36.19 10.16 10.10
CA TYR A 155 -35.78 9.35 11.24
C TYR A 155 -36.76 9.46 12.40
N SER A 156 -37.13 10.69 12.78
CA SER A 156 -38.05 10.95 13.90
C SER A 156 -39.43 10.30 13.70
N ASN A 157 -39.91 10.22 12.45
CA ASN A 157 -41.23 9.67 12.15
C ASN A 157 -41.22 8.17 11.82
N ASN A 158 -40.08 7.57 11.44
CA ASN A 158 -40.04 6.20 10.89
C ASN A 158 -38.91 5.30 11.43
N ALA A 159 -38.27 5.65 12.54
CA ALA A 159 -37.11 4.91 13.08
C ALA A 159 -37.28 3.38 13.11
N GLU A 160 -38.40 2.86 13.61
CA GLU A 160 -38.65 1.40 13.68
C GLU A 160 -38.77 0.73 12.31
N ALA A 161 -39.40 1.41 11.34
CA ALA A 161 -39.52 0.90 9.98
C ALA A 161 -38.16 0.87 9.26
N ILE A 162 -37.31 1.89 9.51
CA ILE A 162 -35.95 1.94 9.00
C ILE A 162 -35.12 0.78 9.58
N LYS A 163 -35.17 0.57 10.91
CA LYS A 163 -34.47 -0.54 11.56
C LYS A 163 -34.87 -1.90 10.98
N ALA A 164 -36.17 -2.14 10.80
CA ALA A 164 -36.67 -3.39 10.22
C ALA A 164 -36.22 -3.58 8.76
N ALA A 165 -36.26 -2.51 7.95
CA ALA A 165 -35.83 -2.57 6.56
C ALA A 165 -34.33 -2.90 6.44
N VAL A 166 -33.49 -2.29 7.29
CA VAL A 166 -32.05 -2.56 7.22
C VAL A 166 -31.69 -3.95 7.77
N ALA A 167 -32.34 -4.42 8.84
CA ALA A 167 -32.16 -5.79 9.33
C ALA A 167 -32.41 -6.83 8.22
N HIS A 168 -33.45 -6.63 7.40
CA HIS A 168 -33.76 -7.50 6.26
C HIS A 168 -32.67 -7.46 5.16
N ILE A 169 -32.05 -6.31 4.93
CA ILE A 169 -30.93 -6.18 3.98
C ILE A 169 -29.70 -6.94 4.50
N ARG A 170 -29.41 -6.82 5.80
CA ARG A 170 -28.29 -7.52 6.45
C ARG A 170 -28.44 -9.03 6.39
N GLU A 171 -29.62 -9.56 6.72
CA GLU A 171 -29.90 -11.01 6.62
C GLU A 171 -29.65 -11.53 5.20
N ARG A 172 -30.14 -10.83 4.16
CA ARG A 172 -29.89 -11.25 2.77
C ARG A 172 -28.42 -11.20 2.37
N ARG A 173 -27.65 -10.22 2.87
CA ARG A 173 -26.20 -10.15 2.61
C ARG A 173 -25.48 -11.36 3.21
N MET A 174 -25.86 -11.76 4.42
CA MET A 174 -25.28 -12.94 5.08
C MET A 174 -25.63 -14.24 4.35
N GLU A 175 -26.84 -14.37 3.80
CA GLU A 175 -27.27 -15.56 3.03
C GLU A 175 -26.56 -15.72 1.67
N GLN A 176 -25.99 -14.65 1.11
CA GLN A 176 -25.37 -14.67 -0.22
C GLN A 176 -23.85 -14.93 -0.20
N ALA A 177 -23.22 -14.92 0.96
CA ALA A 177 -21.76 -15.05 1.10
C ALA A 177 -21.35 -16.51 1.37
N GLU A 178 -21.52 -17.41 0.41
CA GLU A 178 -20.88 -18.73 0.50
C GLU A 178 -19.47 -18.71 -0.10
N PRO A 179 -18.43 -19.07 0.66
CA PRO A 179 -17.07 -19.09 0.16
C PRO A 179 -16.82 -20.25 -0.80
N SER A 180 -15.97 -20.03 -1.79
CA SER A 180 -15.43 -21.13 -2.59
C SER A 180 -14.28 -21.79 -1.86
N ARG A 181 -14.09 -23.08 -2.10
CA ARG A 181 -12.92 -23.86 -1.66
C ARG A 181 -12.30 -24.63 -2.81
N ALA A 182 -12.56 -24.18 -4.04
CA ALA A 182 -11.93 -24.72 -5.23
C ALA A 182 -10.46 -24.28 -5.25
N GLU A 183 -9.59 -25.21 -5.65
CA GLU A 183 -8.16 -24.92 -5.82
C GLU A 183 -7.98 -23.84 -6.89
N VAL A 184 -7.14 -22.84 -6.59
CA VAL A 184 -6.75 -21.83 -7.58
C VAL A 184 -5.89 -22.42 -8.68
N ASP A 185 -6.09 -21.95 -9.91
CA ASP A 185 -5.30 -22.32 -11.08
C ASP A 185 -4.93 -21.09 -11.93
N ARG A 186 -4.16 -21.31 -13.01
CA ARG A 186 -3.65 -20.25 -13.89
C ARG A 186 -4.76 -19.44 -14.58
N SER A 187 -5.99 -19.95 -14.68
CA SER A 187 -7.10 -19.22 -15.32
C SER A 187 -7.47 -17.93 -14.59
N VAL A 188 -7.20 -17.84 -13.28
CA VAL A 188 -7.35 -16.60 -12.50
C VAL A 188 -6.48 -15.49 -13.09
N VAL A 189 -5.22 -15.81 -13.38
CA VAL A 189 -4.21 -14.88 -13.90
C VAL A 189 -4.60 -14.41 -15.30
N ASP A 190 -4.97 -15.35 -16.17
CA ASP A 190 -5.35 -15.05 -17.56
C ASP A 190 -6.65 -14.23 -17.63
N TYR A 191 -7.60 -14.49 -16.73
CA TYR A 191 -8.84 -13.71 -16.64
C TYR A 191 -8.54 -12.24 -16.29
N ILE A 192 -7.76 -12.00 -15.24
CA ILE A 192 -7.47 -10.64 -14.76
C ILE A 192 -6.60 -9.87 -15.76
N ALA A 193 -5.61 -10.51 -16.37
CA ALA A 193 -4.84 -9.91 -17.47
C ALA A 193 -5.73 -9.60 -18.69
N GLY A 194 -6.69 -10.47 -19.00
CA GLY A 194 -7.71 -10.24 -20.02
C GLY A 194 -8.58 -9.02 -19.73
N LEU A 195 -8.99 -8.82 -18.47
CA LEU A 195 -9.72 -7.62 -18.04
C LEU A 195 -8.87 -6.36 -18.20
N ALA A 196 -7.59 -6.41 -17.84
CA ALA A 196 -6.68 -5.28 -18.04
C ALA A 196 -6.57 -4.90 -19.52
N GLY A 197 -6.46 -5.90 -20.41
CA GLY A 197 -6.46 -5.68 -21.86
C GLY A 197 -7.78 -5.10 -22.40
N GLN A 198 -8.92 -5.46 -21.83
CA GLN A 198 -10.24 -4.91 -22.20
C GLN A 198 -10.44 -3.48 -21.69
N ALA A 199 -9.91 -3.17 -20.52
CA ALA A 199 -10.00 -1.84 -19.91
C ALA A 199 -8.97 -0.87 -20.47
N PHE A 200 -7.92 -1.35 -21.16
CA PHE A 200 -6.83 -0.53 -21.67
C PHE A 200 -7.33 0.54 -22.65
N ASP A 201 -7.00 1.78 -22.35
CA ASP A 201 -7.19 2.92 -23.23
C ASP A 201 -5.95 3.09 -24.11
N ALA A 202 -6.07 2.67 -25.38
CA ALA A 202 -4.95 2.72 -26.32
C ALA A 202 -4.60 4.15 -26.79
N GLU A 203 -5.48 5.13 -26.58
CA GLU A 203 -5.24 6.51 -26.98
C GLU A 203 -4.47 7.27 -25.89
N ASN A 204 -4.91 7.13 -24.64
CA ASN A 204 -4.38 7.90 -23.52
C ASN A 204 -3.55 7.07 -22.52
N GLY A 205 -3.47 5.75 -22.68
CA GLY A 205 -2.92 4.85 -21.68
C GLY A 205 -3.82 4.70 -20.44
N GLY A 206 -3.43 3.78 -19.57
CA GLY A 206 -4.20 3.44 -18.37
C GLY A 206 -5.43 2.60 -18.65
N PHE A 207 -6.30 2.53 -17.66
CA PHE A 207 -7.45 1.63 -17.65
C PHE A 207 -8.74 2.42 -17.39
N GLY A 208 -9.81 2.07 -18.13
CA GLY A 208 -11.09 2.74 -18.02
C GLY A 208 -11.13 4.10 -18.74
N GLN A 209 -12.17 4.89 -18.45
CA GLN A 209 -12.46 6.15 -19.14
C GLN A 209 -12.07 7.37 -18.29
N GLN A 210 -12.88 7.71 -17.27
CA GLN A 210 -12.60 8.79 -16.33
C GLN A 210 -13.42 8.56 -15.03
N PRO A 211 -12.93 8.99 -13.86
CA PRO A 211 -11.55 9.43 -13.60
C PRO A 211 -10.52 8.30 -13.82
N LYS A 212 -9.26 8.66 -14.06
CA LYS A 212 -8.14 7.74 -14.32
C LYS A 212 -7.28 7.56 -13.08
N PHE A 213 -7.10 6.30 -12.67
CA PHE A 213 -6.20 5.90 -11.58
C PHE A 213 -4.99 5.14 -12.12
N PRO A 214 -3.84 5.13 -11.42
CA PRO A 214 -2.62 4.46 -11.89
C PRO A 214 -2.71 2.93 -11.98
N TYR A 215 -3.52 2.29 -11.13
CA TYR A 215 -3.63 0.82 -11.02
C TYR A 215 -2.27 0.11 -10.96
N ALA A 216 -1.42 0.48 -10.01
CA ALA A 216 -0.04 0.00 -9.93
C ALA A 216 0.07 -1.54 -9.83
N SER A 217 -0.82 -2.23 -9.11
CA SER A 217 -0.82 -3.70 -9.05
C SER A 217 -1.16 -4.36 -10.38
N VAL A 218 -2.02 -3.75 -11.21
CA VAL A 218 -2.27 -4.21 -12.58
C VAL A 218 -1.01 -4.05 -13.42
N LEU A 219 -0.31 -2.92 -13.32
CA LEU A 219 0.96 -2.71 -14.02
C LEU A 219 2.03 -3.72 -13.56
N GLN A 220 2.11 -4.02 -12.26
CA GLN A 220 3.01 -5.03 -11.73
C GLN A 220 2.66 -6.44 -12.22
N LEU A 221 1.38 -6.79 -12.35
CA LEU A 221 0.94 -8.04 -12.96
C LEU A 221 1.38 -8.15 -14.41
N LEU A 222 1.21 -7.09 -15.21
CA LEU A 222 1.61 -7.07 -16.61
C LEU A 222 3.14 -7.16 -16.77
N LEU A 223 3.91 -6.47 -15.92
CA LEU A 223 5.38 -6.60 -15.87
C LEU A 223 5.81 -8.02 -15.53
N THR A 224 5.14 -8.63 -14.56
CA THR A 224 5.41 -10.00 -14.11
C THR A 224 5.13 -11.01 -15.23
N ARG A 225 3.99 -10.88 -15.91
CA ARG A 225 3.61 -11.74 -17.05
C ARG A 225 4.56 -11.60 -18.23
N LEU A 226 5.02 -10.38 -18.51
CA LEU A 226 5.99 -10.13 -19.57
C LEU A 226 7.34 -10.83 -19.31
N ALA A 227 7.68 -11.09 -18.05
CA ALA A 227 8.86 -11.86 -17.66
C ALA A 227 8.65 -13.39 -17.69
N THR A 228 7.40 -13.89 -17.59
CA THR A 228 7.10 -15.33 -17.52
C THR A 228 6.61 -15.97 -18.81
N ASP A 229 5.82 -15.25 -19.60
CA ASP A 229 5.06 -15.77 -20.73
C ASP A 229 5.50 -15.14 -22.06
N ALA A 230 5.09 -15.75 -23.18
CA ALA A 230 5.27 -15.15 -24.50
C ALA A 230 4.46 -13.84 -24.58
N PRO A 231 5.07 -12.70 -24.95
CA PRO A 231 4.43 -11.39 -24.88
C PRO A 231 3.19 -11.31 -25.79
N GLY A 232 2.04 -11.00 -25.21
CA GLY A 232 0.86 -10.51 -25.92
C GLY A 232 0.96 -9.00 -26.13
N ARG A 233 -0.06 -8.26 -25.72
CA ARG A 233 -0.09 -6.78 -25.79
C ARG A 233 0.43 -6.10 -24.52
N GLU A 234 0.88 -6.86 -23.52
CA GLU A 234 1.29 -6.34 -22.20
C GLU A 234 2.38 -5.27 -22.30
N GLY A 235 3.39 -5.46 -23.15
CA GLY A 235 4.44 -4.46 -23.37
C GLY A 235 3.93 -3.16 -24.00
N GLU A 236 2.91 -3.23 -24.87
CA GLU A 236 2.24 -2.06 -25.44
C GLU A 236 1.44 -1.31 -24.37
N VAL A 237 0.70 -2.04 -23.55
CA VAL A 237 -0.10 -1.50 -22.43
C VAL A 237 0.82 -0.77 -21.44
N LEU A 238 1.89 -1.42 -21.01
CA LEU A 238 2.86 -0.88 -20.06
C LEU A 238 3.50 0.39 -20.60
N ARG A 239 4.11 0.33 -21.79
CA ARG A 239 4.81 1.48 -22.38
C ARG A 239 3.87 2.69 -22.52
N THR A 240 2.71 2.50 -23.16
CA THR A 240 1.76 3.58 -23.40
C THR A 240 1.22 4.17 -22.10
N THR A 241 0.93 3.33 -21.09
CA THR A 241 0.42 3.79 -19.79
C THR A 241 1.46 4.55 -18.98
N LEU A 242 2.69 4.04 -18.88
CA LEU A 242 3.76 4.69 -18.13
C LEU A 242 4.18 6.01 -18.79
N GLU A 243 4.34 6.04 -20.11
CA GLU A 243 4.65 7.28 -20.85
C GLU A 243 3.55 8.34 -20.64
N ALA A 244 2.29 7.93 -20.69
CA ALA A 244 1.17 8.85 -20.52
C ALA A 244 1.03 9.39 -19.08
N MET A 245 1.21 8.54 -18.05
CA MET A 245 1.20 9.01 -16.66
C MET A 245 2.35 9.98 -16.37
N ALA A 246 3.55 9.68 -16.89
CA ALA A 246 4.73 10.51 -16.68
C ALA A 246 4.67 11.87 -17.40
N SER A 247 3.93 11.97 -18.51
CA SER A 247 3.88 13.18 -19.35
C SER A 247 2.54 13.92 -19.35
N GLY A 248 1.45 13.27 -18.94
CA GLY A 248 0.08 13.79 -19.04
C GLY A 248 -0.39 14.64 -17.85
N GLY A 249 0.44 14.80 -16.82
CA GLY A 249 0.18 15.71 -15.69
C GLY A 249 0.00 15.02 -14.34
N LEU A 250 -0.06 13.69 -14.30
CA LEU A 250 -0.10 12.93 -13.05
C LEU A 250 1.25 12.95 -12.31
N TYR A 251 2.36 12.88 -13.04
CA TYR A 251 3.70 13.10 -12.49
C TYR A 251 3.99 14.60 -12.40
N ASP A 252 4.57 15.03 -11.27
CA ASP A 252 4.97 16.42 -11.08
C ASP A 252 6.37 16.67 -11.68
N PRO A 253 6.50 17.44 -12.77
CA PRO A 253 7.78 17.66 -13.42
C PRO A 253 8.69 18.66 -12.67
N VAL A 254 8.18 19.37 -11.66
CA VAL A 254 8.92 20.40 -10.93
C VAL A 254 9.56 19.83 -9.67
N GLU A 255 8.77 19.13 -8.84
CA GLU A 255 9.20 18.62 -7.53
C GLU A 255 9.27 17.09 -7.47
N GLY A 256 8.90 16.40 -8.56
CA GLY A 256 8.84 14.95 -8.59
C GLY A 256 7.66 14.38 -7.81
N GLY A 257 7.56 13.05 -7.81
CA GLY A 257 6.42 12.33 -7.27
C GLY A 257 5.18 12.36 -8.16
N PHE A 258 4.25 11.47 -7.86
CA PHE A 258 2.96 11.35 -8.52
C PHE A 258 1.85 11.91 -7.64
N PHE A 259 0.94 12.60 -8.30
CA PHE A 259 -0.39 12.92 -7.80
C PHE A 259 -1.27 11.67 -7.82
N ARG A 260 -2.34 11.68 -7.01
CA ARG A 260 -3.14 10.48 -6.72
C ARG A 260 -3.88 9.92 -7.94
N TYR A 261 -4.57 10.78 -8.69
CA TYR A 261 -5.34 10.39 -9.88
C TYR A 261 -5.64 11.61 -10.76
N ALA A 262 -6.16 11.38 -11.96
CA ALA A 262 -6.57 12.43 -12.88
C ALA A 262 -8.07 12.37 -13.16
N THR A 263 -8.73 13.53 -13.24
CA THR A 263 -10.16 13.58 -13.60
C THR A 263 -10.40 13.40 -15.09
N ALA A 264 -9.43 13.75 -15.94
CA ALA A 264 -9.51 13.59 -17.39
C ALA A 264 -8.88 12.27 -17.85
N ALA A 265 -9.34 11.79 -19.01
CA ALA A 265 -8.86 10.55 -19.61
C ALA A 265 -7.39 10.60 -20.07
N ASP A 266 -6.90 11.78 -20.45
CA ASP A 266 -5.54 12.03 -20.94
C ASP A 266 -4.53 12.34 -19.82
N TRP A 267 -4.89 12.02 -18.57
CA TRP A 267 -4.14 12.30 -17.34
C TRP A 267 -4.01 13.78 -16.95
N THR A 268 -4.66 14.68 -17.69
CA THR A 268 -4.74 16.10 -17.31
C THR A 268 -5.71 16.31 -16.14
N ALA A 269 -5.64 17.50 -15.52
CA ALA A 269 -6.41 17.86 -14.33
C ALA A 269 -6.24 16.84 -13.17
N PRO A 270 -5.00 16.70 -12.66
CA PRO A 270 -4.72 15.83 -11.53
C PRO A 270 -5.37 16.35 -10.25
N HIS A 271 -5.69 15.41 -9.37
CA HIS A 271 -5.95 15.66 -7.97
C HIS A 271 -4.61 15.68 -7.24
N TYR A 272 -4.20 16.88 -6.80
CA TYR A 272 -2.82 17.21 -6.48
C TYR A 272 -2.28 16.64 -5.16
N GLU A 273 -3.02 15.76 -4.50
CA GLU A 273 -2.55 15.02 -3.34
C GLU A 273 -1.39 14.09 -3.72
N LYS A 274 -0.33 14.07 -2.91
CA LYS A 274 0.78 13.11 -3.06
C LYS A 274 0.86 12.20 -1.85
N MET A 275 0.49 10.94 -2.05
CA MET A 275 0.47 9.92 -0.99
C MET A 275 1.76 9.12 -0.98
N LEU A 276 2.23 8.73 0.21
CA LEU A 276 3.35 7.80 0.34
C LEU A 276 3.05 6.45 -0.33
N GLU A 277 1.84 5.91 -0.12
CA GLU A 277 1.43 4.62 -0.70
C GLU A 277 1.48 4.62 -2.23
N ASP A 278 0.84 5.60 -2.88
CA ASP A 278 0.79 5.69 -4.35
C ASP A 278 2.19 5.84 -4.94
N ASN A 279 3.02 6.70 -4.35
CA ASN A 279 4.39 6.93 -4.80
C ASN A 279 5.29 5.70 -4.59
N ALA A 280 5.14 4.98 -3.48
CA ALA A 280 5.88 3.74 -3.24
C ALA A 280 5.51 2.65 -4.26
N GLN A 281 4.23 2.47 -4.55
CA GLN A 281 3.79 1.49 -5.56
C GLN A 281 4.32 1.85 -6.96
N LEU A 282 4.22 3.12 -7.35
CA LEU A 282 4.71 3.57 -8.65
C LEU A 282 6.24 3.54 -8.75
N LEU A 283 6.98 3.78 -7.65
CA LEU A 283 8.43 3.63 -7.64
C LEU A 283 8.84 2.20 -8.04
N SER A 284 8.20 1.18 -7.45
CA SER A 284 8.46 -0.23 -7.80
C SER A 284 8.18 -0.50 -9.28
N VAL A 285 7.03 -0.04 -9.79
CA VAL A 285 6.63 -0.23 -11.20
C VAL A 285 7.63 0.42 -12.16
N TYR A 286 8.02 1.68 -11.93
CA TYR A 286 8.97 2.37 -12.81
C TYR A 286 10.40 1.82 -12.69
N ALA A 287 10.82 1.40 -11.49
CA ALA A 287 12.11 0.74 -11.30
C ALA A 287 12.17 -0.60 -12.04
N ASP A 288 11.10 -1.39 -12.00
CA ASP A 288 10.98 -2.64 -12.77
C ASP A 288 10.93 -2.40 -14.28
N ALA A 289 10.17 -1.41 -14.72
CA ALA A 289 10.12 -1.02 -16.13
C ALA A 289 11.50 -0.57 -16.63
N TYR A 290 12.25 0.20 -15.84
CA TYR A 290 13.64 0.56 -16.13
C TYR A 290 14.54 -0.68 -16.18
N ASN A 291 14.46 -1.57 -15.19
CA ASN A 291 15.28 -2.79 -15.15
C ASN A 291 15.06 -3.68 -16.39
N MET A 292 13.82 -3.77 -16.86
CA MET A 292 13.46 -4.60 -18.01
C MET A 292 13.81 -3.96 -19.36
N SER A 293 13.62 -2.65 -19.51
CA SER A 293 13.74 -1.97 -20.82
C SER A 293 15.03 -1.16 -20.99
N SER A 294 15.70 -0.80 -19.89
CA SER A 294 16.78 0.19 -19.84
C SER A 294 16.40 1.56 -20.40
N GLU A 295 15.10 1.88 -20.45
CA GLU A 295 14.60 3.17 -20.94
C GLU A 295 14.83 4.27 -19.91
N GLU A 296 15.73 5.21 -20.23
CA GLU A 296 16.21 6.26 -19.31
C GLU A 296 15.09 7.16 -18.76
N SER A 297 13.98 7.32 -19.48
CA SER A 297 12.84 8.09 -18.99
C SER A 297 12.20 7.46 -17.73
N TYR A 298 12.14 6.13 -17.63
CA TYR A 298 11.64 5.45 -16.42
C TYR A 298 12.58 5.65 -15.23
N GLY A 299 13.90 5.59 -15.46
CA GLY A 299 14.88 5.84 -14.41
C GLY A 299 14.78 7.27 -13.86
N LYS A 300 14.56 8.27 -14.72
CA LYS A 300 14.35 9.67 -14.29
C LYS A 300 13.11 9.83 -13.43
N VAL A 301 12.00 9.18 -13.81
CA VAL A 301 10.77 9.19 -13.01
C VAL A 301 11.01 8.52 -11.65
N SER A 302 11.68 7.37 -11.60
CA SER A 302 12.04 6.71 -10.34
C SER A 302 12.84 7.63 -9.42
N TYR A 303 13.87 8.30 -9.93
CA TYR A 303 14.64 9.26 -9.13
C TYR A 303 13.81 10.43 -8.63
N GLY A 304 12.90 10.97 -9.45
CA GLY A 304 12.03 12.05 -9.00
C GLY A 304 11.02 11.63 -7.92
N VAL A 305 10.54 10.38 -7.96
CA VAL A 305 9.72 9.82 -6.88
C VAL A 305 10.54 9.65 -5.60
N ILE A 306 11.76 9.11 -5.71
CA ILE A 306 12.70 8.96 -4.58
C ILE A 306 13.01 10.33 -3.96
N ASP A 307 13.30 11.34 -4.79
CA ASP A 307 13.61 12.69 -4.35
C ASP A 307 12.42 13.32 -3.62
N HIS A 308 11.20 13.19 -4.13
CA HIS A 308 9.99 13.62 -3.42
C HIS A 308 9.86 12.94 -2.06
N MET A 309 9.92 11.60 -2.01
CA MET A 309 9.82 10.85 -0.74
C MET A 309 10.90 11.30 0.26
N LYS A 310 12.14 11.48 -0.19
CA LYS A 310 13.28 11.85 0.65
C LYS A 310 13.24 13.31 1.12
N GLN A 311 12.82 14.24 0.26
CA GLN A 311 12.91 15.68 0.56
C GLN A 311 11.66 16.20 1.27
N VAL A 312 10.50 15.61 0.99
CA VAL A 312 9.19 16.09 1.49
C VAL A 312 8.69 15.22 2.65
N LEU A 313 8.69 13.90 2.48
CA LEU A 313 8.01 12.99 3.40
C LEU A 313 8.92 12.41 4.49
N LEU A 314 10.20 12.18 4.22
CA LEU A 314 11.14 11.61 5.19
C LEU A 314 11.38 12.57 6.35
N ASP A 315 11.16 12.10 7.57
CA ASP A 315 11.65 12.74 8.78
C ASP A 315 13.06 12.21 9.12
N PRO A 316 14.12 13.02 9.01
CA PRO A 316 15.48 12.57 9.31
C PRO A 316 15.71 12.28 10.81
N GLY A 317 14.82 12.73 11.70
CA GLY A 317 14.92 12.45 13.14
C GLY A 317 14.54 11.02 13.49
N THR A 318 13.45 10.52 12.90
CA THR A 318 12.94 9.16 13.13
C THR A 318 13.38 8.16 12.07
N GLY A 319 13.72 8.62 10.86
CA GLY A 319 13.96 7.77 9.69
C GLY A 319 12.68 7.25 9.03
N ALA A 320 11.50 7.65 9.51
CA ALA A 320 10.21 7.27 8.97
C ALA A 320 9.66 8.31 7.99
N PHE A 321 8.74 7.89 7.14
CA PHE A 321 8.06 8.75 6.17
C PHE A 321 6.68 9.17 6.70
N ALA A 322 6.39 10.45 6.54
CA ALA A 322 5.08 11.06 6.63
C ALA A 322 4.10 10.44 5.62
N GLY A 323 2.80 10.47 5.93
CA GLY A 323 1.78 9.76 5.16
C GLY A 323 1.44 10.41 3.82
N SER A 324 1.37 11.73 3.78
CA SER A 324 0.91 12.47 2.60
C SER A 324 1.35 13.93 2.57
N GLN A 325 1.25 14.53 1.39
CA GLN A 325 1.30 15.96 1.15
C GLN A 325 -0.03 16.43 0.55
N ASP A 326 -0.60 17.50 1.11
CA ASP A 326 -1.92 18.02 0.77
C ASP A 326 -2.05 18.49 -0.68
N ALA A 327 -3.27 18.43 -1.20
CA ALA A 327 -3.62 19.11 -2.43
C ALA A 327 -3.72 20.63 -2.22
N ASP A 328 -2.88 21.40 -2.91
CA ASP A 328 -3.06 22.84 -3.08
C ASP A 328 -3.02 23.22 -4.57
N GLU A 329 -4.19 23.40 -5.18
CA GLU A 329 -4.29 23.71 -6.61
C GLU A 329 -3.58 25.01 -7.01
N GLU A 330 -3.57 26.02 -6.14
CA GLU A 330 -2.93 27.30 -6.46
C GLU A 330 -1.41 27.14 -6.46
N TYR A 331 -0.87 26.42 -5.48
CA TYR A 331 0.55 26.09 -5.41
C TYR A 331 1.01 25.28 -6.63
N TYR A 332 0.31 24.19 -6.96
CA TYR A 332 0.77 23.28 -8.02
C TYR A 332 0.61 23.84 -9.44
N ARG A 333 -0.19 24.91 -9.63
CA ARG A 333 -0.22 25.69 -10.89
C ARG A 333 1.02 26.56 -11.10
N LEU A 334 1.80 26.83 -10.05
CA LEU A 334 3.04 27.61 -10.16
C LEU A 334 4.16 26.78 -10.80
N ASP A 335 5.05 27.48 -11.52
CA ASP A 335 6.31 26.92 -12.00
C ASP A 335 7.35 26.82 -10.88
N GLY A 336 8.52 26.24 -11.16
CA GLY A 336 9.59 26.09 -10.16
C GLY A 336 9.96 27.38 -9.43
N PRO A 337 10.23 28.51 -10.12
CA PRO A 337 10.46 29.80 -9.48
C PRO A 337 9.30 30.31 -8.63
N GLY A 338 8.05 30.06 -9.03
CA GLY A 338 6.87 30.42 -8.26
C GLY A 338 6.73 29.59 -6.98
N ARG A 339 6.85 28.26 -7.09
CA ARG A 339 6.80 27.33 -5.94
C ARG A 339 7.88 27.62 -4.91
N ALA A 340 9.10 27.94 -5.36
CA ALA A 340 10.20 28.31 -4.47
C ALA A 340 9.96 29.60 -3.65
N GLN A 341 8.96 30.40 -4.01
CA GLN A 341 8.57 31.63 -3.30
C GLN A 341 7.23 31.49 -2.56
N ALA A 342 6.49 30.40 -2.79
CA ALA A 342 5.21 30.13 -2.16
C ALA A 342 5.40 29.28 -0.89
N GLU A 343 4.37 29.27 -0.04
CA GLU A 343 4.31 28.33 1.07
C GLU A 343 4.00 26.94 0.51
N ALA A 344 4.82 25.95 0.89
CA ALA A 344 4.65 24.58 0.42
C ALA A 344 3.36 23.97 1.02
N PRO A 345 2.67 23.07 0.29
CA PRO A 345 1.52 22.36 0.81
C PRO A 345 1.87 21.60 2.10
N HIS A 346 0.91 21.56 3.01
CA HIS A 346 1.06 20.88 4.29
C HIS A 346 1.42 19.40 4.09
N VAL A 347 2.19 18.87 5.04
CA VAL A 347 2.60 17.46 5.07
C VAL A 347 2.04 16.84 6.33
N ASP A 348 1.15 15.86 6.17
CA ASP A 348 0.65 15.05 7.27
C ASP A 348 1.77 14.16 7.81
N ARG A 349 2.30 14.54 8.97
CA ARG A 349 3.41 13.85 9.63
C ARG A 349 3.03 12.51 10.25
N THR A 350 1.78 12.08 10.14
CA THR A 350 1.35 10.76 10.59
C THR A 350 2.16 9.67 9.90
N VAL A 351 2.81 8.81 10.69
CA VAL A 351 3.58 7.66 10.17
C VAL A 351 2.66 6.46 10.10
N TYR A 352 2.31 6.00 8.88
CA TYR A 352 1.53 4.77 8.69
C TYR A 352 2.45 3.58 8.46
N SER A 353 2.29 2.55 9.28
CA SER A 353 3.20 1.39 9.34
C SER A 353 3.20 0.59 8.03
N GLY A 354 2.03 0.26 7.47
CA GLY A 354 1.92 -0.42 6.18
C GLY A 354 2.48 0.40 5.01
N TRP A 355 2.27 1.73 5.00
CA TRP A 355 2.81 2.59 3.94
C TRP A 355 4.32 2.78 4.04
N ASN A 356 4.86 2.85 5.26
CA ASN A 356 6.31 2.88 5.49
C ASN A 356 6.96 1.55 5.11
N ALA A 357 6.32 0.42 5.40
CA ALA A 357 6.79 -0.89 4.95
C ALA A 357 6.79 -0.98 3.41
N LEU A 358 5.74 -0.48 2.75
CA LEU A 358 5.67 -0.43 1.30
C LEU A 358 6.73 0.49 0.68
N ALA A 359 6.94 1.67 1.25
CA ALA A 359 8.00 2.59 0.85
C ALA A 359 9.38 1.97 1.01
N ALA A 360 9.63 1.26 2.11
CA ALA A 360 10.88 0.54 2.31
C ALA A 360 11.09 -0.57 1.27
N SER A 361 10.06 -1.37 0.98
CA SER A 361 10.11 -2.38 -0.08
C SER A 361 10.43 -1.75 -1.45
N ALA A 362 9.78 -0.64 -1.80
CA ALA A 362 10.03 0.08 -3.06
C ALA A 362 11.46 0.67 -3.13
N LEU A 363 11.98 1.21 -2.03
CA LEU A 363 13.34 1.72 -1.94
C LEU A 363 14.39 0.59 -2.02
N LEU A 364 14.12 -0.57 -1.41
CA LEU A 364 14.97 -1.76 -1.56
C LEU A 364 14.96 -2.26 -3.00
N ARG A 365 13.80 -2.23 -3.66
CA ARG A 365 13.70 -2.57 -5.07
C ARG A 365 14.50 -1.58 -5.93
N ALA A 366 14.36 -0.29 -5.68
CA ALA A 366 15.14 0.75 -6.35
C ALA A 366 16.65 0.61 -6.08
N PHE A 367 17.07 0.27 -4.85
CA PHE A 367 18.46 -0.07 -4.51
C PHE A 367 18.99 -1.20 -5.40
N GLN A 368 18.24 -2.29 -5.56
CA GLN A 368 18.66 -3.42 -6.40
C GLN A 368 18.81 -3.01 -7.87
N VAL A 369 17.91 -2.15 -8.36
CA VAL A 369 17.91 -1.68 -9.75
C VAL A 369 18.99 -0.64 -10.02
N PHE A 370 19.19 0.34 -9.14
CA PHE A 370 20.11 1.47 -9.38
C PHE A 370 21.48 1.30 -8.71
N GLY A 371 21.56 0.51 -7.64
CA GLY A 371 22.79 0.25 -6.89
C GLY A 371 23.20 1.38 -5.94
N ASP A 372 22.28 2.29 -5.61
CA ASP A 372 22.51 3.38 -4.65
C ASP A 372 22.23 2.90 -3.22
N GLU A 373 23.31 2.75 -2.46
CA GLU A 373 23.32 2.26 -1.09
C GLU A 373 22.46 3.12 -0.14
N SER A 374 22.35 4.42 -0.39
CA SER A 374 21.55 5.31 0.45
C SER A 374 20.05 4.95 0.43
N LEU A 375 19.58 4.28 -0.61
CA LEU A 375 18.20 3.78 -0.70
C LEU A 375 17.98 2.60 0.26
N ARG A 376 18.97 1.70 0.40
CA ARG A 376 18.94 0.60 1.37
C ARG A 376 18.95 1.14 2.79
N GLU A 377 19.81 2.12 3.08
CA GLU A 377 19.88 2.78 4.39
C GLU A 377 18.54 3.44 4.77
N MET A 378 17.92 4.19 3.85
CA MET A 378 16.60 4.81 4.08
C MET A 378 15.51 3.76 4.33
N ALA A 379 15.47 2.69 3.53
CA ALA A 379 14.49 1.61 3.71
C ALA A 379 14.64 0.90 5.06
N VAL A 380 15.87 0.54 5.43
CA VAL A 380 16.18 -0.13 6.70
C VAL A 380 15.88 0.79 7.89
N GLY A 381 16.13 2.10 7.76
CA GLY A 381 15.76 3.10 8.77
C GLY A 381 14.25 3.11 9.03
N ALA A 382 13.44 3.21 7.97
CA ALA A 382 11.99 3.21 8.09
C ALA A 382 11.46 1.89 8.69
N LEU A 383 11.96 0.73 8.24
CA LEU A 383 11.56 -0.56 8.80
C LEU A 383 11.99 -0.75 10.25
N THR A 384 13.13 -0.19 10.64
CA THR A 384 13.60 -0.24 12.03
C THR A 384 12.67 0.57 12.93
N PHE A 385 12.24 1.77 12.49
CA PHE A 385 11.23 2.55 13.20
C PHE A 385 9.91 1.77 13.37
N VAL A 386 9.42 1.13 12.30
CA VAL A 386 8.19 0.32 12.36
C VAL A 386 8.36 -0.88 13.32
N ARG A 387 9.48 -1.62 13.22
CA ARG A 387 9.76 -2.78 14.06
C ARG A 387 9.90 -2.43 15.53
N ASP A 388 10.63 -1.36 15.85
CA ASP A 388 11.02 -1.05 17.23
C ASP A 388 10.06 -0.07 17.92
N GLY A 389 9.35 0.76 17.14
CA GLY A 389 8.45 1.80 17.66
C GLY A 389 6.96 1.48 17.55
N MET A 390 6.55 0.61 16.62
CA MET A 390 5.12 0.37 16.33
C MET A 390 4.68 -1.06 16.58
N TRP A 391 5.58 -2.04 16.60
CA TRP A 391 5.26 -3.44 16.88
C TRP A 391 5.04 -3.70 18.37
N ASP A 392 4.03 -4.51 18.69
CA ASP A 392 3.84 -5.12 20.01
C ASP A 392 3.62 -6.64 19.84
N ASP A 393 4.19 -7.45 20.74
CA ASP A 393 4.13 -8.91 20.62
C ASP A 393 2.75 -9.50 20.98
N GLN A 394 1.90 -8.76 21.70
CA GLN A 394 0.53 -9.17 22.03
C GLN A 394 -0.45 -8.68 20.97
N ASP A 395 -0.42 -7.37 20.69
CA ASP A 395 -1.44 -6.71 19.88
C ASP A 395 -1.03 -6.53 18.40
N GLY A 396 0.20 -6.89 18.06
CA GLY A 396 0.73 -6.75 16.71
C GLY A 396 1.07 -5.30 16.35
N LEU A 397 1.10 -5.02 15.05
CA LEU A 397 1.54 -3.73 14.54
C LEU A 397 0.50 -2.63 14.77
N ALA A 398 0.94 -1.50 15.32
CA ALA A 398 0.13 -0.28 15.30
C ALA A 398 0.04 0.27 13.87
N ARG A 399 -1.15 0.72 13.49
CA ARG A 399 -1.39 1.28 12.16
C ARG A 399 -0.63 2.56 11.96
N TYR A 400 -0.72 3.49 12.92
CA TYR A 400 -0.12 4.81 12.78
C TYR A 400 0.54 5.33 14.06
N HIS A 401 1.41 6.32 13.88
CA HIS A 401 2.10 7.03 14.94
C HIS A 401 2.17 8.54 14.63
N ASP A 402 1.53 9.35 15.47
CA ASP A 402 1.56 10.83 15.48
C ASP A 402 2.14 11.37 16.80
N GLY A 403 3.05 10.61 17.41
CA GLY A 403 3.58 10.82 18.75
C GLY A 403 3.26 9.66 19.70
N GLU A 404 2.21 8.90 19.38
CA GLU A 404 1.83 7.67 20.07
C GLU A 404 1.37 6.62 19.06
N ALA A 405 1.75 5.35 19.26
CA ALA A 405 1.34 4.24 18.42
C ALA A 405 -0.12 3.85 18.72
N ARG A 406 -1.00 3.91 17.71
CA ARG A 406 -2.46 3.74 17.86
C ARG A 406 -3.04 2.79 16.82
N VAL A 407 -4.19 2.20 17.15
CA VAL A 407 -4.97 1.24 16.34
C VAL A 407 -4.13 0.03 15.93
N ARG A 408 -4.34 -1.14 16.54
CA ARG A 408 -3.44 -2.28 16.37
C ARG A 408 -4.07 -3.45 15.63
N GLY A 409 -3.21 -4.30 15.08
CA GLY A 409 -3.57 -5.65 14.65
C GLY A 409 -4.36 -5.70 13.35
N LEU A 410 -4.07 -4.79 12.42
CA LEU A 410 -4.66 -4.80 11.09
C LEU A 410 -3.88 -5.70 10.12
N LEU A 411 -4.61 -6.43 9.27
CA LEU A 411 -4.05 -7.30 8.24
C LEU A 411 -3.26 -6.50 7.18
N ALA A 412 -3.79 -5.35 6.77
CA ALA A 412 -3.20 -4.50 5.75
C ALA A 412 -1.78 -4.04 6.13
N ASP A 413 -1.58 -3.69 7.40
CA ASP A 413 -0.31 -3.23 7.95
C ASP A 413 0.67 -4.39 8.17
N THR A 414 0.19 -5.46 8.80
CA THR A 414 1.01 -6.64 9.14
C THR A 414 1.51 -7.36 7.88
N SER A 415 0.66 -7.53 6.87
CA SER A 415 1.02 -8.22 5.62
C SER A 415 2.09 -7.48 4.82
N ARG A 416 1.97 -6.15 4.68
CA ARG A 416 3.00 -5.30 4.06
C ARG A 416 4.30 -5.30 4.85
N PHE A 417 4.23 -5.27 6.18
CA PHE A 417 5.41 -5.33 7.04
C PHE A 417 6.18 -6.65 6.90
N ILE A 418 5.48 -7.80 6.86
CA ILE A 418 6.10 -9.10 6.60
C ILE A 418 6.81 -9.10 5.24
N HIS A 419 6.14 -8.61 4.20
CA HIS A 419 6.71 -8.55 2.85
C HIS A 419 8.00 -7.70 2.82
N ALA A 420 7.97 -6.53 3.43
CA ALA A 420 9.13 -5.63 3.45
C ALA A 420 10.29 -6.16 4.31
N CYS A 421 10.00 -6.90 5.40
CA CYS A 421 11.04 -7.61 6.15
C CYS A 421 11.72 -8.68 5.28
N LEU A 422 10.97 -9.41 4.47
CA LEU A 422 11.56 -10.36 3.52
C LEU A 422 12.39 -9.63 2.45
N ASP A 423 11.94 -8.49 1.93
CA ASP A 423 12.76 -7.67 1.02
C ASP A 423 14.07 -7.21 1.66
N ALA A 424 14.03 -6.80 2.93
CA ALA A 424 15.22 -6.37 3.67
C ALA A 424 16.19 -7.54 3.87
N TYR A 425 15.70 -8.71 4.29
CA TYR A 425 16.49 -9.94 4.40
C TYR A 425 17.19 -10.28 3.08
N GLU A 426 16.42 -10.37 1.99
CA GLU A 426 16.92 -10.76 0.68
C GLU A 426 17.82 -9.69 0.03
N SER A 427 17.83 -8.45 0.55
CA SER A 427 18.76 -7.38 0.15
C SER A 427 20.14 -7.46 0.84
N GLY A 428 20.32 -8.41 1.76
CA GLY A 428 21.52 -8.53 2.59
C GLY A 428 21.54 -7.54 3.76
N ALA A 429 20.39 -7.09 4.26
CA ALA A 429 20.31 -6.21 5.43
C ALA A 429 20.39 -6.95 6.79
N GLY A 430 20.55 -8.28 6.77
CA GLY A 430 20.80 -9.14 7.94
C GLY A 430 19.63 -10.04 8.35
N ASP A 431 19.95 -11.16 9.01
CA ASP A 431 19.02 -12.27 9.31
C ASP A 431 17.93 -11.92 10.32
N SER A 432 18.15 -10.85 11.10
CA SER A 432 17.14 -10.31 12.01
C SER A 432 15.82 -9.98 11.30
N TRP A 433 15.86 -9.67 10.00
CA TRP A 433 14.68 -9.40 9.21
C TRP A 433 13.89 -10.67 8.85
N LEU A 434 14.55 -11.80 8.57
CA LEU A 434 13.86 -13.09 8.41
C LEU A 434 13.22 -13.54 9.72
N ALA A 435 13.92 -13.35 10.84
CA ALA A 435 13.38 -13.62 12.17
C ALA A 435 12.16 -12.72 12.48
N THR A 436 12.23 -11.43 12.13
CA THR A 436 11.12 -10.48 12.28
C THR A 436 9.92 -10.87 11.42
N ALA A 437 10.13 -11.21 10.15
CA ALA A 437 9.08 -11.72 9.26
C ALA A 437 8.43 -12.99 9.83
N THR A 438 9.23 -13.94 10.31
CA THR A 438 8.74 -15.19 10.92
C THR A 438 7.89 -14.92 12.16
N ARG A 439 8.34 -13.99 13.02
CA ARG A 439 7.59 -13.58 14.22
C ARG A 439 6.26 -12.95 13.84
N ALA A 440 6.28 -11.97 12.93
CA ALA A 440 5.08 -11.27 12.50
C ALA A 440 4.07 -12.18 11.78
N SER A 441 4.55 -13.12 10.94
CA SER A 441 3.70 -14.13 10.31
C SER A 441 3.10 -15.10 11.31
N SER A 442 3.85 -15.50 12.36
CA SER A 442 3.28 -16.35 13.41
C SER A 442 2.15 -15.62 14.15
N TRP A 443 2.36 -14.34 14.50
CA TRP A 443 1.30 -13.50 15.10
C TRP A 443 0.08 -13.37 14.17
N LEU A 444 0.30 -13.17 12.86
CA LEU A 444 -0.78 -13.08 11.87
C LEU A 444 -1.61 -14.37 11.84
N LEU A 445 -0.98 -15.55 11.82
CA LEU A 445 -1.70 -16.82 11.84
C LEU A 445 -2.49 -16.98 13.15
N ASP A 446 -1.89 -16.67 14.29
CA ASP A 446 -2.51 -16.86 15.59
C ASP A 446 -3.72 -15.94 15.84
N ASN A 447 -3.73 -14.73 15.24
CA ASN A 447 -4.72 -13.69 15.56
C ASN A 447 -5.71 -13.38 14.43
N LEU A 448 -5.32 -13.59 13.17
CA LEU A 448 -6.09 -13.16 12.01
C LEU A 448 -6.59 -14.32 11.15
N GLU A 449 -5.98 -15.50 11.20
CA GLU A 449 -6.37 -16.62 10.35
C GLU A 449 -7.72 -17.22 10.74
N ASP A 450 -8.59 -17.41 9.75
CA ASP A 450 -9.71 -18.33 9.85
C ASP A 450 -9.28 -19.70 9.31
N ALA A 451 -8.62 -20.51 10.14
CA ALA A 451 -8.06 -21.79 9.68
C ALA A 451 -9.13 -22.77 9.13
N PRO A 452 -10.35 -22.88 9.71
CA PRO A 452 -11.41 -23.73 9.17
C PRO A 452 -11.89 -23.36 7.76
N ASP A 453 -12.10 -22.08 7.49
CA ASP A 453 -12.67 -21.62 6.21
C ASP A 453 -11.63 -21.10 5.22
N GLY A 454 -10.42 -20.78 5.67
CA GLY A 454 -9.36 -20.13 4.91
C GLY A 454 -9.47 -18.60 4.93
N GLY A 455 -8.33 -17.96 4.70
CA GLY A 455 -8.21 -16.50 4.67
C GLY A 455 -7.97 -15.88 6.04
N PHE A 456 -7.83 -14.57 6.03
CA PHE A 456 -7.45 -13.74 7.16
C PHE A 456 -8.47 -12.63 7.35
N TYR A 457 -8.85 -12.41 8.60
CA TYR A 457 -9.68 -11.27 8.98
C TYR A 457 -8.90 -9.95 8.86
N ASP A 458 -9.61 -8.88 8.56
CA ASP A 458 -9.08 -7.51 8.45
C ASP A 458 -8.41 -7.01 9.72
N CYS A 459 -8.88 -7.46 10.89
CA CYS A 459 -8.33 -7.09 12.18
C CYS A 459 -8.43 -8.20 13.24
N ALA A 460 -7.63 -8.06 14.29
CA ALA A 460 -7.79 -8.84 15.52
C ALA A 460 -9.13 -8.49 16.19
N ALA A 461 -9.71 -9.44 16.93
CA ALA A 461 -10.98 -9.20 17.62
C ALA A 461 -10.78 -8.15 18.73
N ALA A 462 -11.32 -6.95 18.54
CA ALA A 462 -11.26 -5.86 19.52
C ALA A 462 -12.60 -5.72 20.28
N PRO A 463 -12.60 -5.71 21.63
CA PRO A 463 -13.77 -5.34 22.41
C PRO A 463 -14.19 -3.89 22.11
N GLY A 464 -15.48 -3.63 21.97
CA GLY A 464 -16.03 -2.28 21.83
C GLY A 464 -16.14 -1.72 20.41
N SER A 465 -15.88 -2.52 19.38
CA SER A 465 -16.23 -2.15 18.00
C SER A 465 -17.74 -2.04 17.84
N VAL A 466 -18.19 -0.99 17.15
CA VAL A 466 -19.61 -0.67 16.89
C VAL A 466 -19.87 -0.54 15.39
N GLY A 467 -21.11 -0.71 14.97
CA GLY A 467 -21.51 -0.69 13.56
C GLY A 467 -20.85 -1.80 12.74
N TYR A 468 -20.61 -1.54 11.46
CA TYR A 468 -19.99 -2.50 10.54
C TYR A 468 -18.55 -2.91 10.92
N PRO A 469 -17.70 -2.06 11.53
CA PRO A 469 -16.41 -2.49 12.08
C PRO A 469 -16.49 -3.55 13.18
N ALA A 470 -17.66 -3.76 13.81
CA ALA A 470 -17.86 -4.87 14.74
C ALA A 470 -17.86 -6.24 14.04
N GLU A 471 -18.09 -6.26 12.72
CA GLU A 471 -18.05 -7.45 11.88
C GLU A 471 -16.73 -7.52 11.13
N ARG A 472 -15.87 -8.45 11.56
CA ARG A 472 -14.63 -8.75 10.83
C ARG A 472 -14.95 -9.31 9.45
N THR A 473 -14.22 -8.85 8.44
CA THR A 473 -14.32 -9.37 7.06
C THR A 473 -12.98 -9.89 6.61
N ARG A 474 -12.92 -10.48 5.41
CA ARG A 474 -11.68 -10.97 4.80
C ARG A 474 -11.43 -10.16 3.52
N PRO A 475 -10.71 -9.02 3.58
CA PRO A 475 -10.49 -8.18 2.40
C PRO A 475 -9.63 -8.93 1.37
N PRO A 476 -10.08 -9.08 0.12
CA PRO A 476 -9.37 -9.90 -0.86
C PRO A 476 -7.93 -9.42 -1.15
N VAL A 477 -7.72 -8.11 -1.24
CA VAL A 477 -6.41 -7.52 -1.55
C VAL A 477 -5.42 -7.78 -0.42
N ASP A 478 -5.78 -7.47 0.83
CA ASP A 478 -4.89 -7.69 1.96
C ASP A 478 -4.62 -9.19 2.21
N ASN A 479 -5.60 -10.05 1.92
CA ASN A 479 -5.41 -11.50 1.93
C ASN A 479 -4.42 -11.98 0.87
N ALA A 480 -4.50 -11.43 -0.34
CA ALA A 480 -3.58 -11.76 -1.42
C ALA A 480 -2.14 -11.35 -1.08
N ILE A 481 -1.95 -10.15 -0.52
CA ILE A 481 -0.64 -9.66 -0.06
C ILE A 481 -0.09 -10.56 1.05
N ALA A 482 -0.93 -10.91 2.04
CA ALA A 482 -0.55 -11.83 3.12
C ALA A 482 -0.15 -13.21 2.57
N ALA A 483 -0.96 -13.79 1.68
CA ALA A 483 -0.67 -15.08 1.07
C ALA A 483 0.64 -15.05 0.26
N ALA A 484 0.87 -14.01 -0.54
CA ALA A 484 2.12 -13.86 -1.30
C ALA A 484 3.34 -13.80 -0.37
N ALA A 485 3.27 -13.05 0.72
CA ALA A 485 4.33 -12.96 1.72
C ALA A 485 4.56 -14.31 2.43
N LEU A 486 3.49 -15.05 2.75
CA LEU A 486 3.56 -16.35 3.41
C LEU A 486 4.13 -17.45 2.50
N VAL A 487 3.81 -17.46 1.20
CA VAL A 487 4.47 -18.35 0.22
C VAL A 487 5.97 -18.10 0.20
N ARG A 488 6.38 -16.83 0.14
CA ARG A 488 7.79 -16.44 0.14
C ARG A 488 8.47 -16.78 1.47
N LEU A 489 7.80 -16.58 2.60
CA LEU A 489 8.33 -16.96 3.91
C LEU A 489 8.48 -18.48 4.04
N ALA A 490 7.55 -19.28 3.53
CA ALA A 490 7.67 -20.73 3.53
C ALA A 490 8.93 -21.19 2.76
N GLN A 491 9.23 -20.52 1.64
CA GLN A 491 10.45 -20.77 0.87
C GLN A 491 11.73 -20.40 1.63
N ASN A 492 11.76 -19.25 2.33
CA ASN A 492 12.95 -18.80 3.04
C ASN A 492 13.15 -19.52 4.39
N SER A 493 12.08 -19.87 5.10
CA SER A 493 12.15 -20.47 6.44
C SER A 493 12.08 -22.00 6.46
N GLY A 494 11.66 -22.63 5.36
CA GLY A 494 11.38 -24.07 5.30
C GLY A 494 10.13 -24.52 6.07
N GLN A 495 9.37 -23.59 6.67
CA GLN A 495 8.18 -23.92 7.46
C GLN A 495 6.93 -24.03 6.58
N THR A 496 6.48 -25.25 6.29
CA THR A 496 5.37 -25.53 5.36
C THR A 496 4.04 -24.91 5.79
N ARG A 497 3.81 -24.76 7.10
CA ARG A 497 2.57 -24.18 7.66
C ARG A 497 2.19 -22.82 7.05
N PHE A 498 3.18 -22.00 6.71
CA PHE A 498 2.94 -20.69 6.09
C PHE A 498 2.43 -20.85 4.65
N GLY A 499 3.01 -21.77 3.88
CA GLY A 499 2.54 -22.10 2.53
C GLY A 499 1.15 -22.72 2.52
N ASP A 500 0.85 -23.60 3.49
CA ASP A 500 -0.47 -24.22 3.63
C ASP A 500 -1.56 -23.17 3.94
N SER A 501 -1.25 -22.21 4.83
CA SER A 501 -2.14 -21.09 5.14
C SER A 501 -2.35 -20.17 3.93
N ALA A 502 -1.27 -19.82 3.22
CA ALA A 502 -1.35 -19.02 2.00
C ALA A 502 -2.24 -19.66 0.93
N ARG A 503 -2.14 -20.98 0.74
CA ARG A 503 -3.02 -21.72 -0.19
C ARG A 503 -4.48 -21.62 0.22
N ARG A 504 -4.81 -21.91 1.49
CA ARG A 504 -6.19 -21.78 1.99
C ARG A 504 -6.76 -20.37 1.79
N ALA A 505 -5.95 -19.34 2.04
CA ALA A 505 -6.35 -17.96 1.83
C ALA A 505 -6.64 -17.64 0.36
N LEU A 506 -5.86 -18.19 -0.58
CA LEU A 506 -6.10 -17.98 -2.00
C LEU A 506 -7.30 -18.78 -2.51
N ASP A 507 -7.45 -20.04 -2.07
CA ASP A 507 -8.59 -20.90 -2.45
C ASP A 507 -9.93 -20.32 -1.98
N TYR A 508 -9.97 -19.58 -0.85
CA TYR A 508 -11.17 -18.92 -0.33
C TYR A 508 -11.83 -17.97 -1.34
N PHE A 509 -11.03 -17.22 -2.11
CA PHE A 509 -11.53 -16.23 -3.09
C PHE A 509 -11.71 -16.79 -4.50
N SER A 510 -11.45 -18.08 -4.73
CA SER A 510 -11.42 -18.67 -6.08
C SER A 510 -12.77 -18.62 -6.81
N GLY A 511 -13.88 -18.49 -6.09
CA GLY A 511 -15.23 -18.37 -6.66
C GLY A 511 -15.77 -16.95 -6.76
N SER A 512 -15.11 -15.96 -6.17
CA SER A 512 -15.61 -14.57 -6.10
C SER A 512 -14.65 -13.53 -6.67
N PHE A 513 -13.43 -13.90 -7.06
CA PHE A 513 -12.42 -12.96 -7.56
C PHE A 513 -12.89 -12.14 -8.79
N GLN A 514 -13.83 -12.68 -9.58
CA GLN A 514 -14.38 -12.01 -10.76
C GLN A 514 -15.17 -10.74 -10.40
N GLU A 515 -15.77 -10.69 -9.20
CA GLU A 515 -16.54 -9.54 -8.72
C GLU A 515 -15.65 -8.36 -8.33
N ILE A 516 -14.36 -8.62 -8.05
CA ILE A 516 -13.37 -7.61 -7.66
C ILE A 516 -12.89 -6.81 -8.89
N GLY A 517 -12.95 -7.40 -10.08
CA GLY A 517 -12.50 -6.77 -11.33
C GLY A 517 -10.98 -6.52 -11.36
N LEU A 518 -10.56 -5.36 -11.86
CA LEU A 518 -9.13 -5.02 -12.01
C LEU A 518 -8.37 -4.96 -10.67
N PHE A 519 -9.07 -4.71 -9.57
CA PHE A 519 -8.46 -4.69 -8.23
C PHE A 519 -8.01 -6.08 -7.77
N ALA A 520 -8.34 -7.15 -8.49
CA ALA A 520 -7.86 -8.51 -8.22
C ALA A 520 -6.41 -8.74 -8.67
N ALA A 521 -5.69 -7.75 -9.20
CA ALA A 521 -4.32 -7.94 -9.70
C ALA A 521 -3.35 -8.47 -8.64
N ASP A 522 -3.47 -8.03 -7.38
CA ASP A 522 -2.67 -8.57 -6.27
C ASP A 522 -3.00 -10.05 -6.00
N TYR A 523 -4.27 -10.45 -6.17
CA TYR A 523 -4.69 -11.85 -6.10
C TYR A 523 -4.09 -12.67 -7.25
N ALA A 524 -4.07 -12.15 -8.48
CA ALA A 524 -3.38 -12.80 -9.59
C ALA A 524 -1.88 -12.98 -9.32
N LEU A 525 -1.20 -11.94 -8.81
CA LEU A 525 0.22 -12.00 -8.45
C LEU A 525 0.50 -13.05 -7.37
N ALA A 526 -0.36 -13.13 -6.35
CA ALA A 526 -0.25 -14.13 -5.29
C ALA A 526 -0.48 -15.56 -5.80
N VAL A 527 -1.48 -15.76 -6.67
CA VAL A 527 -1.74 -17.05 -7.35
C VAL A 527 -0.56 -17.44 -8.24
N MET A 528 -0.01 -16.52 -9.03
CA MET A 528 1.19 -16.78 -9.82
C MET A 528 2.35 -17.22 -8.91
N ARG A 529 2.63 -16.49 -7.82
CA ARG A 529 3.69 -16.87 -6.86
C ARG A 529 3.48 -18.25 -6.26
N LEU A 530 2.23 -18.65 -6.00
CA LEU A 530 1.90 -19.97 -5.45
C LEU A 530 2.12 -21.11 -6.46
N LEU A 531 1.77 -20.88 -7.73
CA LEU A 531 1.72 -21.93 -8.76
C LEU A 531 3.04 -22.09 -9.52
N GLU A 532 3.80 -21.01 -9.68
CA GLU A 532 5.07 -21.03 -10.39
C GLU A 532 6.17 -21.82 -9.65
N PRO A 533 7.16 -22.39 -10.36
CA PRO A 533 8.25 -23.12 -9.71
C PRO A 533 9.03 -22.20 -8.77
N PRO A 534 9.34 -22.63 -7.54
CA PRO A 534 10.15 -21.84 -6.62
C PRO A 534 11.54 -21.60 -7.21
N VAL A 535 11.99 -20.35 -7.19
CA VAL A 535 13.34 -19.96 -7.64
C VAL A 535 14.13 -19.53 -6.41
N ARG A 536 15.16 -20.29 -6.04
CA ARG A 536 16.04 -19.98 -4.92
C ARG A 536 17.44 -19.65 -5.42
N VAL A 537 17.99 -18.57 -4.90
CA VAL A 537 19.40 -18.20 -5.07
C VAL A 537 20.04 -18.14 -3.70
N THR A 538 20.94 -19.07 -3.41
CA THR A 538 21.74 -19.02 -2.18
C THR A 538 23.13 -18.52 -2.52
N ILE A 539 23.53 -17.39 -1.95
CA ILE A 539 24.84 -16.79 -2.14
C ILE A 539 25.70 -17.14 -0.93
N SER A 540 26.71 -17.97 -1.13
CA SER A 540 27.71 -18.27 -0.10
C SER A 540 28.85 -17.27 -0.21
N GLY A 541 28.96 -16.37 0.78
CA GLY A 541 30.03 -15.37 0.81
C GLY A 541 29.80 -14.29 1.87
N PRO A 542 30.85 -13.59 2.32
CA PRO A 542 30.72 -12.55 3.33
C PRO A 542 29.84 -11.39 2.86
N VAL A 543 29.01 -10.85 3.75
CA VAL A 543 28.05 -9.77 3.41
C VAL A 543 28.72 -8.47 2.94
N ASP A 544 29.90 -8.17 3.49
CA ASP A 544 30.68 -6.96 3.16
C ASP A 544 31.57 -7.13 1.91
N ASP A 545 31.58 -8.30 1.28
CA ASP A 545 32.36 -8.56 0.08
C ASP A 545 31.70 -7.92 -1.17
N GLU A 546 32.48 -7.20 -1.98
CA GLU A 546 31.99 -6.54 -3.19
C GLU A 546 31.40 -7.51 -4.21
N ARG A 547 31.93 -8.73 -4.31
CA ARG A 547 31.39 -9.78 -5.19
C ARG A 547 30.08 -10.33 -4.64
N THR A 548 29.96 -10.54 -3.33
CA THR A 548 28.67 -10.91 -2.70
C THR A 548 27.61 -9.86 -3.03
N THR A 549 27.92 -8.58 -2.81
CA THR A 549 27.04 -7.45 -3.18
C THR A 549 26.70 -7.45 -4.67
N GLY A 550 27.69 -7.73 -5.53
CA GLY A 550 27.49 -7.89 -6.97
C GLY A 550 26.55 -9.04 -7.32
N MET A 551 26.65 -10.18 -6.64
CA MET A 551 25.76 -11.35 -6.84
C MET A 551 24.33 -11.06 -6.39
N ILE A 552 24.15 -10.43 -5.21
CA ILE A 552 22.84 -10.02 -4.70
C ILE A 552 22.15 -9.13 -5.74
N ARG A 553 22.86 -8.10 -6.22
CA ARG A 553 22.35 -7.17 -7.25
C ARG A 553 22.01 -7.90 -8.54
N ALA A 554 22.87 -8.78 -9.02
CA ALA A 554 22.64 -9.53 -10.25
C ALA A 554 21.43 -10.47 -10.13
N ALA A 555 21.24 -11.12 -8.98
CA ALA A 555 20.10 -11.99 -8.71
C ALA A 555 18.77 -11.21 -8.74
N HIS A 556 18.73 -10.04 -8.09
CA HIS A 556 17.54 -9.19 -8.05
C HIS A 556 17.21 -8.53 -9.41
N ARG A 557 18.21 -8.29 -10.26
CA ARG A 557 18.00 -7.69 -11.59
C ARG A 557 17.58 -8.67 -12.67
N ALA A 558 17.70 -9.98 -12.46
CA ALA A 558 17.25 -10.99 -13.41
C ALA A 558 15.78 -10.77 -13.82
N LEU A 559 15.34 -11.30 -14.95
CA LEU A 559 13.94 -11.19 -15.42
C LEU A 559 13.18 -12.52 -15.20
N VAL A 560 13.17 -13.03 -13.97
CA VAL A 560 12.57 -14.30 -13.54
C VAL A 560 11.77 -14.08 -12.26
N PRO A 561 10.43 -13.99 -12.25
CA PRO A 561 9.73 -13.53 -11.05
C PRO A 561 9.86 -14.48 -9.85
N PHE A 562 9.41 -13.98 -8.70
CA PHE A 562 9.23 -14.77 -7.47
C PHE A 562 10.48 -15.48 -6.93
N ARG A 563 11.67 -15.00 -7.30
CA ARG A 563 12.94 -15.40 -6.67
C ARG A 563 12.91 -15.13 -5.17
N SER A 564 13.53 -16.03 -4.43
CA SER A 564 13.95 -15.82 -3.04
C SER A 564 15.48 -15.88 -3.00
N ILE A 565 16.11 -14.86 -2.41
CA ILE A 565 17.57 -14.72 -2.36
C ILE A 565 18.04 -14.81 -0.91
N GLU A 566 18.91 -15.77 -0.64
CA GLU A 566 19.48 -16.02 0.67
C GLU A 566 20.98 -15.75 0.62
N ILE A 567 21.51 -15.13 1.68
CA ILE A 567 22.94 -14.85 1.82
C ILE A 567 23.43 -15.64 3.03
N LEU A 568 24.37 -16.56 2.82
CA LEU A 568 24.97 -17.35 3.88
C LEU A 568 26.45 -16.97 3.99
N ASP A 569 26.76 -16.17 5.01
CA ASP A 569 28.14 -15.84 5.37
C ASP A 569 28.86 -17.12 5.87
N PRO A 570 29.98 -17.55 5.27
CA PRO A 570 30.67 -18.77 5.67
C PRO A 570 31.15 -18.81 7.12
N GLU A 571 31.39 -17.66 7.75
CA GLU A 571 31.80 -17.58 9.16
C GLU A 571 30.61 -17.70 10.11
N GLU A 572 29.46 -17.11 9.74
CA GLU A 572 28.26 -17.10 10.59
C GLU A 572 27.33 -18.30 10.34
N HIS A 573 27.32 -18.82 9.10
CA HIS A 573 26.35 -19.79 8.57
C HIS A 573 27.00 -21.10 8.09
N GLY A 574 28.11 -21.51 8.71
CA GLY A 574 28.85 -22.70 8.30
C GLY A 574 28.04 -24.00 8.40
N GLU A 575 27.20 -24.12 9.44
CA GLU A 575 26.35 -25.30 9.64
C GLU A 575 25.22 -25.37 8.59
N GLU A 576 24.62 -24.23 8.26
CA GLU A 576 23.58 -24.10 7.25
C GLU A 576 24.11 -24.46 5.86
N LEU A 577 25.30 -23.94 5.49
CA LEU A 577 25.98 -24.28 4.23
C LEU A 577 26.25 -25.79 4.13
N GLU A 578 26.74 -26.41 5.20
CA GLU A 578 26.97 -27.86 5.24
C GLU A 578 25.66 -28.65 5.10
N ALA A 579 24.59 -28.22 5.78
CA ALA A 579 23.29 -28.89 5.75
C ALA A 579 22.67 -28.93 4.36
N VAL A 580 22.85 -27.87 3.55
CA VAL A 580 22.36 -27.80 2.16
C VAL A 580 23.37 -28.32 1.14
N GLY A 581 24.58 -28.71 1.58
CA GLY A 581 25.64 -29.22 0.71
C GLY A 581 26.29 -28.16 -0.18
N TYR A 582 26.22 -26.89 0.23
CA TYR A 582 26.85 -25.76 -0.46
C TYR A 582 28.21 -25.45 0.18
N GLY A 583 29.13 -24.92 -0.62
CA GLY A 583 30.51 -24.70 -0.21
C GLY A 583 30.97 -23.29 -0.51
N TYR A 584 32.04 -22.90 0.19
CA TYR A 584 32.74 -21.65 -0.03
C TYR A 584 34.17 -21.95 -0.49
N PRO A 585 34.51 -21.82 -1.80
CA PRO A 585 35.83 -22.18 -2.33
C PRO A 585 36.94 -21.15 -2.01
N GLY A 586 36.69 -20.21 -1.09
CA GLY A 586 37.58 -19.07 -0.79
C GLY A 586 37.20 -17.77 -1.50
N HIS A 587 36.07 -17.74 -2.21
CA HIS A 587 35.47 -16.55 -2.82
C HIS A 587 33.95 -16.73 -2.93
N PRO A 588 33.15 -15.63 -3.00
CA PRO A 588 31.70 -15.75 -3.10
C PRO A 588 31.22 -16.53 -4.33
N VAL A 589 30.21 -17.36 -4.11
CA VAL A 589 29.57 -18.21 -5.13
C VAL A 589 28.05 -18.24 -4.93
N ALA A 590 27.29 -18.31 -6.03
CA ALA A 590 25.83 -18.42 -6.00
C ALA A 590 25.35 -19.78 -6.49
N TYR A 591 24.38 -20.35 -5.77
CA TYR A 591 23.70 -21.59 -6.09
C TYR A 591 22.28 -21.27 -6.56
N VAL A 592 21.95 -21.66 -7.79
CA VAL A 592 20.65 -21.37 -8.40
C VAL A 592 19.84 -22.65 -8.51
N CYS A 593 18.67 -22.67 -7.88
CA CYS A 593 17.71 -23.77 -7.96
C CYS A 593 16.36 -23.27 -8.46
N VAL A 594 15.76 -24.01 -9.38
CA VAL A 594 14.42 -23.78 -9.93
C VAL A 594 13.61 -25.06 -9.78
N GLY A 595 12.54 -25.02 -8.99
CA GLY A 595 11.81 -26.21 -8.58
C GLY A 595 12.74 -27.19 -7.84
N ALA A 596 12.78 -28.43 -8.29
CA ALA A 596 13.68 -29.46 -7.75
C ALA A 596 15.07 -29.53 -8.43
N SER A 597 15.34 -28.65 -9.41
CA SER A 597 16.57 -28.69 -10.21
C SER A 597 17.53 -27.58 -9.83
N CYS A 598 18.76 -27.93 -9.45
CA CYS A 598 19.83 -26.98 -9.18
C CYS A 598 20.89 -26.99 -10.27
N GLN A 599 21.46 -25.82 -10.57
CA GLN A 599 22.54 -25.64 -11.53
C GLN A 599 23.92 -25.70 -10.86
N PRO A 600 25.01 -25.90 -11.63
CA PRO A 600 26.37 -25.72 -11.12
C PRO A 600 26.57 -24.32 -10.50
N PRO A 601 27.45 -24.18 -9.49
CA PRO A 601 27.69 -22.91 -8.82
C PRO A 601 28.15 -21.83 -9.79
N VAL A 602 27.69 -20.61 -9.57
CA VAL A 602 27.97 -19.41 -10.37
C VAL A 602 28.96 -18.55 -9.61
N GLU A 603 30.17 -18.41 -10.15
CA GLU A 603 31.25 -17.64 -9.51
C GLU A 603 31.32 -16.18 -9.99
N ASP A 604 30.79 -15.90 -11.18
CA ASP A 604 30.78 -14.58 -11.81
C ASP A 604 29.36 -13.97 -11.72
N PRO A 605 29.18 -12.86 -10.98
CA PRO A 605 27.89 -12.17 -10.87
C PRO A 605 27.24 -11.87 -12.23
N ALA A 606 28.03 -11.56 -13.27
CA ALA A 606 27.51 -11.22 -14.59
C ALA A 606 26.80 -12.39 -15.28
N GLN A 607 27.08 -13.63 -14.88
CA GLN A 607 26.43 -14.82 -15.44
C GLN A 607 25.10 -15.15 -14.75
N LEU A 608 24.85 -14.59 -13.56
CA LEU A 608 23.73 -14.98 -12.71
C LEU A 608 22.35 -14.73 -13.35
N PRO A 609 22.08 -13.60 -14.02
CA PRO A 609 20.80 -13.37 -14.69
C PRO A 609 20.52 -14.42 -15.77
N MET A 610 21.48 -14.67 -16.65
CA MET A 610 21.35 -15.67 -17.72
C MET A 610 21.14 -17.09 -17.17
N ARG A 611 21.81 -17.43 -16.05
CA ARG A 611 21.64 -18.72 -15.37
C ARG A 611 20.24 -18.87 -14.81
N LEU A 612 19.72 -17.83 -14.14
CA LEU A 612 18.36 -17.80 -13.63
C LEU A 612 17.34 -17.97 -14.75
N GLU A 613 17.46 -17.18 -15.83
CA GLU A 613 16.55 -17.22 -16.97
C GLU A 613 16.56 -18.58 -17.67
N SER A 614 17.75 -19.15 -17.90
CA SER A 614 17.88 -20.48 -18.52
C SER A 614 17.28 -21.58 -17.66
N GLY A 615 17.50 -21.53 -16.34
CA GLY A 615 16.93 -22.49 -15.40
C GLY A 615 15.41 -22.40 -15.33
N TRP A 616 14.91 -21.17 -15.30
CA TRP A 616 13.47 -20.89 -15.35
C TRP A 616 12.84 -21.49 -16.60
N SER A 617 13.32 -21.13 -17.80
CA SER A 617 12.77 -21.62 -19.07
C SER A 617 12.82 -23.14 -19.20
N ALA A 618 13.80 -23.80 -18.60
CA ALA A 618 13.92 -25.27 -18.63
C ALA A 618 12.86 -25.96 -17.76
N VAL A 619 12.43 -25.36 -16.66
CA VAL A 619 11.53 -25.98 -15.68
C VAL A 619 10.09 -25.54 -15.89
N SER A 620 9.84 -24.25 -16.14
CA SER A 620 8.49 -23.65 -16.16
C SER A 620 7.56 -24.29 -17.19
N ALA A 621 8.09 -24.73 -18.34
CA ALA A 621 7.32 -25.40 -19.39
C ALA A 621 6.79 -26.80 -19.00
N THR A 622 7.39 -27.43 -17.98
CA THR A 622 7.04 -28.79 -17.53
C THR A 622 6.57 -28.84 -16.07
N TRP A 623 6.51 -27.68 -15.42
CA TRP A 623 6.14 -27.58 -14.01
C TRP A 623 4.64 -27.86 -13.85
N GLY A 624 4.32 -28.92 -13.11
CA GLY A 624 2.95 -29.36 -12.83
C GLY A 624 2.33 -28.72 -11.58
N GLY A 625 2.95 -27.67 -11.03
CA GLY A 625 2.61 -27.12 -9.71
C GLY A 625 3.35 -27.83 -8.57
N PRO A 626 3.25 -27.31 -7.33
CA PRO A 626 3.65 -28.06 -6.15
C PRO A 626 2.86 -29.38 -6.11
N PRO A 627 3.49 -30.54 -5.79
CA PRO A 627 2.75 -31.77 -5.62
C PRO A 627 1.62 -31.53 -4.61
N GLY A 628 0.39 -31.86 -4.99
CA GLY A 628 -0.73 -31.92 -4.05
C GLY A 628 -0.29 -32.76 -2.86
N SER A 629 -0.44 -32.17 -1.66
CA SER A 629 -0.04 -32.68 -0.35
C SER A 629 0.01 -34.20 -0.22
#